data_AF-A0ABD3Q7V4-F1
#
_entry.id   AF-A0ABD3Q7V4-F1
#
_cell.length_a   1.000
_cell.length_b   1.000
_cell.length_c   1.000
_cell.angle_alpha   90.00
_cell.angle_beta   90.00
_cell.angle_gamma   90.00
#
_symmetry.space_group_name_H-M   'P 1'
#
loop_
_entity.id
_entity.type
_entity.pdbx_description
1 polymer ?
#
loop_
_entity_poly.entity_id
_entity_poly.type
_entity_poly.pdbx_seq_one_letter_code
_entity_poly.pdbx_strand_id
1 'polypeptide(L)'
;MPVFERPLLEEQYQLLSNAIGNIIGSVNLDLKGCIFGNDQSFNRIVTSCTGVKSLKVNCHTHENYAAVAALLQDPRAKLESLNMEWGRLHGEGFTLMRPSLIGNTTMKYLTIGRFDDAEGQFPTILCDASSIESICNSN
;
A
#
# COMPACT_ATOMS: atom_id res chain seq x y z
N MET A 1 -13.66 21.18 13.37
CA MET A 1 -13.86 21.45 11.92
C MET A 1 -12.60 20.98 11.21
N PRO A 2 -12.60 19.90 10.40
CA PRO A 2 -11.40 19.58 9.66
C PRO A 2 -11.33 20.48 8.41
N VAL A 3 -10.14 21.01 8.19
CA VAL A 3 -9.75 21.79 7.01
C VAL A 3 -9.89 20.86 5.80
N PHE A 4 -10.83 21.14 4.91
CA PHE A 4 -10.85 20.54 3.58
C PHE A 4 -9.69 21.17 2.79
N GLU A 5 -8.50 20.61 2.92
CA GLU A 5 -7.41 20.88 1.98
C GLU A 5 -7.87 20.40 0.61
N ARG A 6 -7.96 21.31 -0.36
CA ARG A 6 -8.36 20.96 -1.72
C ARG A 6 -7.39 19.92 -2.28
N PRO A 7 -7.85 18.92 -3.04
CA PRO A 7 -6.94 17.99 -3.71
C PRO A 7 -5.97 18.77 -4.59
N LEU A 8 -4.73 18.27 -4.67
CA LEU A 8 -3.70 18.85 -5.53
C LEU A 8 -4.13 18.82 -7.01
N LEU A 9 -3.54 19.70 -7.81
CA LEU A 9 -3.67 19.66 -9.26
C LEU A 9 -2.84 18.49 -9.84
N GLU A 10 -3.20 17.98 -11.02
CA GLU A 10 -2.47 16.87 -11.67
C GLU A 10 -0.97 17.14 -11.85
N GLU A 11 -0.59 18.37 -12.18
CA GLU A 11 0.83 18.76 -12.29
C GLU A 11 1.57 18.63 -10.95
N GLN A 12 0.90 18.91 -9.83
CA GLN A 12 1.47 18.79 -8.51
C GLN A 12 1.64 17.31 -8.12
N TYR A 13 0.70 16.44 -8.47
CA TYR A 13 0.87 14.99 -8.30
C TYR A 13 2.02 14.45 -9.14
N GLN A 14 2.19 14.95 -10.36
CA GLN A 14 3.30 14.55 -11.22
C GLN A 14 4.64 14.96 -10.62
N LEU A 15 4.76 16.20 -10.13
CA LEU A 15 5.98 16.67 -9.47
C LEU A 15 6.28 15.87 -8.20
N LEU A 16 5.25 15.60 -7.38
CA LEU A 16 5.39 14.82 -6.16
C LEU A 16 5.82 13.38 -6.45
N SER A 17 5.20 12.73 -7.45
CA SER A 17 5.56 11.39 -7.90
C SER A 17 7.02 11.33 -8.37
N ASN A 18 7.46 12.30 -9.16
CA ASN A 18 8.86 12.38 -9.59
C ASN A 18 9.81 12.57 -8.41
N ALA A 19 9.46 13.41 -7.45
CA ALA A 19 10.26 13.61 -6.24
C ALA A 19 10.38 12.32 -5.42
N ILE A 20 9.27 11.60 -5.23
CA ILE A 20 9.23 10.32 -4.52
C ILE A 20 10.03 9.25 -5.24
N GLY A 21 9.92 9.16 -6.57
CA GLY A 21 10.67 8.22 -7.40
C GLY A 21 12.19 8.41 -7.34
N ASN A 22 12.64 9.63 -6.99
CA ASN A 22 14.06 9.96 -6.81
C ASN A 22 14.55 9.75 -5.38
N ILE A 23 13.70 9.28 -4.45
CA ILE A 23 14.14 8.96 -3.10
C ILE A 23 15.07 7.74 -3.15
N ILE A 24 16.35 7.99 -2.87
CA ILE A 24 17.38 6.95 -2.76
C ILE A 24 17.74 6.84 -1.27
N GLY A 25 17.15 5.88 -0.57
CA GLY A 25 17.45 5.62 0.84
C GLY A 25 16.25 5.10 1.62
N SER A 26 16.47 4.60 2.85
CA SER A 26 15.40 4.08 3.70
C SER A 26 14.55 5.21 4.28
N VAL A 27 13.57 5.67 3.50
CA VAL A 27 12.59 6.67 3.92
C VAL A 27 11.29 6.00 4.35
N ASN A 28 10.67 6.56 5.39
CA ASN A 28 9.32 6.23 5.81
C ASN A 28 8.38 7.30 5.25
N LEU A 29 7.43 6.90 4.41
CA LEU A 29 6.44 7.78 3.81
C LEU A 29 5.07 7.51 4.42
N ASP A 30 4.49 8.55 5.01
CA ASP A 30 3.14 8.50 5.58
C ASP A 30 2.20 9.32 4.70
N LEU A 31 1.33 8.63 3.99
CA LEU A 31 0.28 9.19 3.13
C LEU A 31 -1.10 8.98 3.73
N LYS A 32 -1.19 8.56 5.00
CA LYS A 32 -2.49 8.44 5.67
C LYS A 32 -3.13 9.83 5.78
N GLY A 33 -4.40 9.93 5.39
CA GLY A 33 -5.14 11.19 5.40
C GLY A 33 -4.86 12.12 4.22
N CYS A 34 -3.96 11.75 3.29
CA CYS A 34 -3.82 12.48 2.04
C CYS A 34 -5.09 12.32 1.18
N ILE A 35 -5.60 13.44 0.68
CA ILE A 35 -6.73 13.47 -0.26
C ILE A 35 -6.15 13.39 -1.67
N PHE A 36 -6.11 12.18 -2.23
CA PHE A 36 -5.79 11.97 -3.64
C PHE A 36 -7.03 12.30 -4.47
N GLY A 37 -6.93 13.25 -5.39
CA GLY A 37 -8.09 13.77 -6.13
C GLY A 37 -8.85 12.69 -6.91
N ASN A 38 -8.16 11.63 -7.33
CA ASN A 38 -8.70 10.43 -7.97
C ASN A 38 -7.73 9.24 -7.81
N ASP A 39 -8.15 8.05 -8.24
CA ASP A 39 -7.33 6.83 -8.18
C ASP A 39 -6.07 6.91 -9.05
N GLN A 40 -6.10 7.62 -10.18
CA GLN A 40 -4.93 7.78 -11.04
C GLN A 40 -3.81 8.56 -10.32
N SER A 41 -4.16 9.62 -9.59
CA SER A 41 -3.21 10.38 -8.77
C SER A 41 -2.63 9.51 -7.65
N PHE A 42 -3.47 8.74 -6.96
CA PHE A 42 -3.01 7.78 -5.95
C PHE A 42 -2.02 6.76 -6.55
N ASN A 43 -2.42 6.11 -7.65
CA ASN A 43 -1.65 5.06 -8.29
C ASN A 43 -0.27 5.57 -8.74
N ARG A 44 -0.23 6.78 -9.29
CA ARG A 44 1.02 7.44 -9.69
C ARG A 44 1.97 7.62 -8.52
N ILE A 45 1.46 8.09 -7.38
CA ILE A 45 2.27 8.33 -6.18
C ILE A 45 2.77 7.00 -5.59
N VAL A 46 1.87 6.03 -5.39
CA VAL A 46 2.21 4.75 -4.78
C VAL A 46 3.21 3.96 -5.61
N THR A 47 3.00 3.86 -6.92
CA THR A 47 3.94 3.13 -7.80
C THR A 47 5.32 3.79 -7.91
N SER A 48 5.44 5.07 -7.55
CA SER A 48 6.73 5.77 -7.48
C SER A 48 7.53 5.45 -6.21
N CYS A 49 6.91 4.82 -5.20
CA CYS A 49 7.52 4.55 -3.89
C CYS A 49 8.55 3.40 -3.89
N THR A 50 9.23 3.13 -5.01
CA THR A 50 10.18 2.01 -5.12
C THR A 50 11.38 2.13 -4.16
N GLY A 51 11.82 3.34 -3.86
CA GLY A 51 12.88 3.60 -2.88
C GLY A 51 12.43 3.59 -1.41
N VAL A 52 11.13 3.55 -1.13
CA VAL A 52 10.56 3.70 0.21
C VAL A 52 10.67 2.40 1.00
N LYS A 53 11.06 2.48 2.28
CA LYS A 53 11.19 1.34 3.18
C LYS A 53 9.90 1.04 3.95
N SER A 54 9.22 2.09 4.41
CA SER A 54 7.92 1.98 5.08
C SER A 54 6.92 2.89 4.42
N LEU A 55 5.78 2.35 4.01
CA LEU A 55 4.69 3.09 3.39
C LEU A 55 3.44 2.95 4.24
N LYS A 56 2.82 4.07 4.57
CA LYS A 56 1.47 4.09 5.14
C LYS A 56 0.52 4.77 4.18
N VAL A 57 -0.55 4.09 3.79
CA VAL A 57 -1.52 4.57 2.79
C VAL A 57 -2.92 4.14 3.18
N ASN A 58 -3.91 4.89 2.73
CA ASN A 58 -5.30 4.47 2.82
C ASN A 58 -5.76 3.98 1.44
N CYS A 59 -6.14 2.71 1.35
CA CYS A 59 -6.71 2.12 0.14
C CYS A 59 -8.22 1.93 0.34
N HIS A 60 -9.00 2.43 -0.60
CA HIS A 60 -10.47 2.36 -0.53
C HIS A 60 -11.10 1.73 -1.77
N THR A 61 -10.38 1.73 -2.89
CA THR A 61 -10.85 1.22 -4.19
C THR A 61 -10.03 0.02 -4.64
N HIS A 62 -10.58 -0.73 -5.58
CA HIS A 62 -9.89 -1.84 -6.24
C HIS A 62 -8.59 -1.37 -6.90
N GLU A 63 -8.62 -0.20 -7.52
CA GLU A 63 -7.52 0.46 -8.20
C GLU A 63 -6.38 0.81 -7.24
N ASN A 64 -6.70 1.29 -6.03
CA ASN A 64 -5.68 1.57 -5.02
C ASN A 64 -4.94 0.28 -4.60
N TYR A 65 -5.68 -0.81 -4.39
CA TYR A 65 -5.08 -2.12 -4.07
C TYR A 65 -4.23 -2.65 -5.22
N ALA A 66 -4.67 -2.48 -6.46
CA ALA A 66 -3.89 -2.86 -7.63
C ALA A 66 -2.56 -2.10 -7.72
N ALA A 67 -2.54 -0.80 -7.40
CA ALA A 67 -1.32 -0.01 -7.39
C ALA A 67 -0.34 -0.43 -6.29
N VAL A 68 -0.85 -0.76 -5.09
CA VAL A 68 -0.01 -1.31 -4.03
C VAL A 68 0.54 -2.67 -4.43
N ALA A 69 -0.27 -3.56 -5.01
CA ALA A 69 0.19 -4.86 -5.50
C ALA A 69 1.29 -4.70 -6.57
N ALA A 70 1.13 -3.75 -7.49
CA ALA A 70 2.12 -3.43 -8.51
C ALA A 70 3.44 -2.94 -7.90
N LEU A 71 3.38 -2.07 -6.87
CA LEU A 71 4.57 -1.65 -6.13
C LEU A 71 5.28 -2.84 -5.48
N LEU A 72 4.54 -3.77 -4.88
CA LEU A 72 5.10 -4.95 -4.21
C LEU A 72 5.74 -5.96 -5.17
N GLN A 73 5.28 -5.99 -6.43
CA GLN A 73 5.86 -6.80 -7.49
C GLN A 73 7.02 -6.12 -8.21
N ASP A 74 7.22 -4.81 -8.03
CA ASP A 74 8.33 -4.10 -8.65
C ASP A 74 9.66 -4.59 -8.03
N PRO A 75 10.58 -5.16 -8.82
CA PRO A 75 11.85 -5.68 -8.31
C PRO A 75 12.76 -4.61 -7.71
N ARG A 76 12.48 -3.32 -7.97
CA ARG A 76 13.20 -2.19 -7.38
C ARG A 76 12.64 -1.81 -6.02
N ALA A 77 11.45 -2.28 -5.66
CA ALA A 77 10.80 -1.93 -4.41
C ALA A 77 11.57 -2.46 -3.21
N LYS A 78 11.88 -1.55 -2.28
CA LYS A 78 12.60 -1.85 -1.03
C LYS A 78 11.67 -1.88 0.18
N LEU A 79 10.37 -2.08 -0.06
CA LEU A 79 9.36 -1.93 0.96
C LEU A 79 9.42 -3.08 1.96
N GLU A 80 9.76 -2.76 3.21
CA GLU A 80 9.78 -3.72 4.32
C GLU A 80 8.52 -3.63 5.19
N SER A 81 7.83 -2.49 5.17
CA SER A 81 6.64 -2.25 5.99
C SER A 81 5.53 -1.56 5.20
N LEU A 82 4.34 -2.15 5.21
CA LEU A 82 3.13 -1.59 4.59
C LEU A 82 2.01 -1.50 5.63
N ASN A 83 1.47 -0.29 5.85
CA ASN A 83 0.32 -0.07 6.72
C ASN A 83 -0.87 0.50 5.95
N MET A 84 -1.95 -0.27 5.94
CA MET A 84 -3.26 0.03 5.33
C MET A 84 -4.40 -0.06 6.35
N GLU A 85 -4.12 0.21 7.62
CA GLU A 85 -5.03 0.04 8.77
C GLU A 85 -6.37 0.80 8.67
N TRP A 86 -6.40 1.90 7.91
CA TRP A 86 -7.60 2.71 7.70
C TRP A 86 -8.25 2.46 6.32
N GLY A 87 -7.83 1.41 5.62
CA GLY A 87 -8.48 0.91 4.42
C GLY A 87 -9.54 -0.15 4.71
N ARG A 88 -10.37 -0.46 3.72
CA ARG A 88 -11.30 -1.58 3.78
C ARG A 88 -10.88 -2.63 2.78
N LEU A 89 -10.11 -3.62 3.27
CA LEU A 89 -9.61 -4.68 2.43
C LEU A 89 -10.74 -5.70 2.21
N HIS A 90 -11.38 -5.60 1.04
CA HIS A 90 -12.38 -6.56 0.59
C HIS A 90 -11.73 -7.76 -0.11
N GLY A 91 -12.48 -8.85 -0.27
CA GLY A 91 -12.00 -10.08 -0.94
C GLY A 91 -11.36 -9.84 -2.32
N GLU A 92 -11.88 -8.91 -3.11
CA GLU A 92 -11.29 -8.55 -4.42
C GLU A 92 -9.94 -7.84 -4.28
N GLY A 93 -9.84 -6.85 -3.39
CA GLY A 93 -8.57 -6.16 -3.11
C GLY A 93 -7.51 -7.12 -2.56
N PHE A 94 -7.94 -8.11 -1.77
CA PHE A 94 -7.06 -9.16 -1.29
C PHE A 94 -6.63 -10.14 -2.39
N THR A 95 -7.53 -10.49 -3.31
CA THR A 95 -7.21 -11.34 -4.48
C THR A 95 -6.13 -10.72 -5.36
N LEU A 96 -6.14 -9.38 -5.51
CA LEU A 96 -5.09 -8.63 -6.20
C LEU A 96 -3.76 -8.62 -5.45
N MET A 97 -3.80 -8.43 -4.14
CA MET A 97 -2.60 -8.34 -3.30
C MET A 97 -1.93 -9.69 -3.10
N ARG A 98 -2.69 -10.79 -3.08
CA ARG A 98 -2.17 -12.14 -2.77
C ARG A 98 -0.94 -12.54 -3.58
N PRO A 99 -0.93 -12.49 -4.93
CA PRO A 99 0.24 -12.89 -5.71
C PRO A 99 1.47 -12.01 -5.40
N SER A 100 1.25 -10.73 -5.11
CA SER A 100 2.32 -9.80 -4.76
C SER A 100 2.93 -10.11 -3.38
N LEU A 101 2.13 -10.57 -2.42
CA LEU A 101 2.62 -10.93 -1.09
C LEU A 101 3.41 -12.24 -1.09
N ILE A 102 2.93 -13.26 -1.82
CA ILE A 102 3.60 -14.57 -1.89
C ILE A 102 4.98 -14.45 -2.55
N GLY A 103 5.10 -13.63 -3.59
CA GLY A 103 6.35 -13.46 -4.33
C GLY A 103 7.32 -12.43 -3.74
N ASN A 104 6.92 -11.70 -2.69
CA ASN A 104 7.73 -10.62 -2.13
C ASN A 104 8.66 -11.14 -1.02
N THR A 105 9.95 -10.82 -1.13
CA THR A 105 11.00 -11.27 -0.23
C THR A 105 11.56 -10.16 0.67
N THR A 106 11.07 -8.93 0.52
CA THR A 106 11.55 -7.75 1.23
C THR A 106 10.61 -7.33 2.35
N MET A 107 9.31 -7.59 2.21
CA MET A 107 8.28 -7.25 3.18
C MET A 107 8.41 -8.07 4.45
N LYS A 108 8.38 -7.38 5.59
CA LYS A 108 8.48 -7.96 6.95
C LYS A 108 7.23 -7.68 7.78
N TYR A 109 6.62 -6.52 7.56
CA TYR A 109 5.47 -6.05 8.33
C TYR A 109 4.33 -5.65 7.40
N LEU A 110 3.17 -6.25 7.61
CA LEU A 110 1.94 -5.90 6.93
C LEU A 110 0.86 -5.60 7.97
N THR A 111 0.43 -4.36 8.04
CA THR A 111 -0.75 -3.96 8.82
C THR A 111 -1.88 -3.73 7.84
N ILE A 112 -2.95 -4.52 7.96
CA ILE A 112 -4.19 -4.28 7.24
C ILE A 112 -5.26 -3.79 8.22
N GLY A 113 -6.20 -3.01 7.71
CA GLY A 113 -7.33 -2.54 8.49
C GLY A 113 -8.41 -3.60 8.65
N ARG A 114 -9.65 -3.16 8.60
CA ARG A 114 -10.79 -4.07 8.60
C ARG A 114 -10.74 -4.96 7.37
N PHE A 115 -10.65 -6.26 7.61
CA PHE A 115 -10.76 -7.29 6.59
C PHE A 115 -12.17 -7.86 6.59
N ASP A 116 -12.78 -7.94 5.41
CA ASP A 116 -14.13 -8.49 5.21
C ASP A 116 -13.98 -9.83 4.48
N ASP A 117 -13.80 -10.91 5.24
CA ASP A 117 -13.40 -12.23 4.77
C ASP A 117 -14.54 -13.20 4.63
N ALA A 118 -15.50 -12.88 3.77
CA ALA A 118 -16.61 -13.79 3.51
C ALA A 118 -16.18 -15.24 3.17
N GLU A 119 -14.93 -15.45 2.73
CA GLU A 119 -14.38 -16.74 2.30
C GLU A 119 -13.21 -17.28 3.14
N GLY A 120 -12.78 -16.64 4.23
CA GLY A 120 -11.74 -17.22 5.11
C GLY A 120 -10.35 -17.44 4.48
N GLN A 121 -10.03 -16.79 3.35
CA GLN A 121 -8.80 -17.07 2.59
C GLN A 121 -7.52 -16.46 3.19
N PHE A 122 -7.66 -15.49 4.10
CA PHE A 122 -6.55 -14.69 4.60
C PHE A 122 -5.58 -15.45 5.50
N PRO A 123 -6.03 -16.25 6.49
CA PRO A 123 -5.12 -17.04 7.32
C PRO A 123 -4.24 -18.01 6.49
N THR A 124 -4.80 -18.61 5.45
CA THR A 124 -4.14 -19.67 4.66
C THR A 124 -2.91 -19.16 3.89
N ILE A 125 -2.92 -17.91 3.43
CA ILE A 125 -1.83 -17.31 2.65
C ILE A 125 -0.71 -16.81 3.55
N LEU A 126 -1.05 -16.35 4.75
CA LEU A 126 -0.06 -15.88 5.71
C LEU A 126 0.70 -17.01 6.38
N CYS A 127 0.06 -18.18 6.51
CA CYS A 127 0.72 -19.41 6.94
C CYS A 127 1.75 -19.95 5.91
N ASP A 128 1.64 -19.55 4.64
CA ASP A 128 2.58 -19.90 3.56
C ASP A 128 3.57 -18.75 3.25
N ALA A 129 3.36 -17.57 3.85
CA ALA A 129 4.23 -16.42 3.70
C ALA A 129 5.43 -16.54 4.66
N SER A 130 6.39 -17.39 4.29
CA SER A 130 7.71 -17.50 4.94
C SER A 130 8.46 -16.17 5.14
N SER A 131 8.01 -15.08 4.52
CA SER A 131 8.61 -13.74 4.61
C SER A 131 8.00 -12.80 5.66
N ILE A 132 6.78 -13.03 6.18
CA ILE A 132 6.10 -12.02 7.04
C ILE A 132 6.15 -12.41 8.51
N GLU A 133 7.06 -11.78 9.26
CA GLU A 133 7.34 -12.11 10.68
C GLU A 133 6.23 -11.67 11.66
N SER A 134 5.26 -10.87 11.23
CA SER A 134 4.20 -10.39 12.13
C SER A 134 2.88 -10.19 11.41
N ILE A 135 2.00 -11.18 11.49
CA ILE A 135 0.58 -10.98 11.22
C ILE A 135 -0.25 -11.72 12.25
N CYS A 136 -0.40 -11.12 13.42
CA CYS A 136 -1.51 -11.32 14.33
C CYS A 136 -1.42 -10.25 15.42
N ASN A 137 -2.34 -9.29 15.41
CA ASN A 137 -3.08 -8.85 16.59
C ASN A 137 -3.77 -7.52 16.32
N SER A 138 -5.10 -7.54 16.35
CA SER A 138 -5.84 -6.74 17.33
C SER A 138 -7.15 -7.46 17.63
N ASN A 139 -7.26 -7.89 18.89
CA ASN A 139 -8.47 -8.40 19.51
C ASN A 139 -9.66 -7.45 19.34
#